data_AF-A0A6P1HHH7-F1
#
_entry.id   AF-A0A6P1HHH7-F1
#
_cell.length_a   1.000
_cell.length_b   1.000
_cell.length_c   1.000
_cell.angle_alpha   90.00
_cell.angle_beta   90.00
_cell.angle_gamma   90.00
#
_symmetry.space_group_name_H-M   'P 1'
#
loop_
_entity.id
_entity.type
_entity.pdbx_description
1 polymer ?
#
loop_
_entity_poly.entity_id
_entity_poly.type
_entity_poly.pdbx_seq_one_letter_code
_entity_poly.pdbx_strand_id
1 'polypeptide(L)'
;MSVVPIERLRLNKQIQFERSLLRELTLQEVQQDVSQSFQKLFHSYTVFESAIQEEAIEQAMEAYLLGAEASQFILSGEQKEDVISRYEVELNTISADFADYLDYWHHATESHSWLIQRAGTICEKFFKRWWMAGLERGERRRRLKLH
;
A
#
# COMPACT_ATOMS: atom_id res chain seq x y z
N MET A 1 7.52 -16.20 37.55
CA MET A 1 7.49 -15.06 36.61
C MET A 1 7.86 -15.59 35.23
N SER A 2 6.93 -15.53 34.27
CA SER A 2 7.21 -15.93 32.88
C SER A 2 7.98 -14.81 32.21
N VAL A 3 9.23 -15.07 31.79
CA VAL A 3 10.03 -14.13 31.01
C VAL A 3 9.50 -14.17 29.59
N VAL A 4 8.83 -13.10 29.16
CA VAL A 4 8.36 -12.97 27.79
C VAL A 4 9.55 -12.60 26.90
N PRO A 5 9.83 -13.35 25.81
CA PRO A 5 10.91 -13.03 24.89
C PRO A 5 10.76 -11.63 24.29
N ILE A 6 11.87 -10.89 24.14
CA ILE A 6 11.91 -9.51 23.61
C ILE A 6 11.30 -9.44 22.20
N GLU A 7 11.53 -10.45 21.37
CA GLU A 7 10.96 -10.58 20.02
C GLU A 7 9.43 -10.61 20.06
N ARG A 8 8.85 -11.34 21.02
CA ARG A 8 7.40 -11.43 21.21
C ARG A 8 6.79 -10.09 21.63
N LEU A 9 7.52 -9.31 22.43
CA LEU A 9 7.12 -7.94 22.80
C LEU A 9 7.17 -6.99 21.61
N ARG A 10 8.19 -7.10 20.74
CA ARG A 10 8.32 -6.29 19.51
C ARG A 10 7.19 -6.60 18.52
N LEU A 11 6.95 -7.89 18.25
CA LEU A 11 5.86 -8.34 17.37
C LEU A 11 4.50 -7.86 17.87
N ASN A 12 4.22 -7.99 19.17
CA ASN A 12 2.96 -7.51 19.74
C ASN A 12 2.78 -5.99 19.58
N LYS A 13 3.85 -5.20 19.75
CA LYS A 13 3.81 -3.76 19.51
C LYS A 13 3.55 -3.42 18.04
N GLN A 14 4.18 -4.15 17.13
CA GLN A 14 3.98 -4.00 15.69
C GLN A 14 2.53 -4.29 15.30
N ILE A 15 2.00 -5.47 15.69
CA ILE A 15 0.61 -5.86 15.43
C ILE A 15 -0.38 -4.84 16.01
N GLN A 16 -0.14 -4.34 17.22
CA GLN A 16 -1.01 -3.33 17.82
C GLN A 16 -0.95 -1.99 17.07
N PHE A 17 0.22 -1.61 16.56
CA PHE A 17 0.39 -0.41 15.76
C PHE A 17 -0.34 -0.51 14.43
N GLU A 18 -0.10 -1.58 13.68
CA GLU A 18 -0.76 -1.88 12.40
C GLU A 18 -2.29 -1.93 12.57
N ARG A 19 -2.79 -2.71 13.54
CA ARG A 19 -4.24 -2.75 13.85
C ARG A 19 -4.82 -1.37 14.17
N SER A 20 -4.05 -0.52 14.84
CA SER A 20 -4.53 0.83 15.17
C SER A 20 -4.61 1.74 13.95
N LEU A 21 -3.69 1.59 13.01
CA LEU A 21 -3.68 2.34 11.76
C LEU A 21 -4.76 1.86 10.79
N LEU A 22 -5.00 0.55 10.71
CA LEU A 22 -6.06 -0.01 9.89
C LEU A 22 -7.46 0.37 10.39
N ARG A 23 -7.62 0.71 11.67
CA ARG A 23 -8.89 1.27 12.18
C ARG A 23 -9.14 2.71 11.75
N GLU A 24 -8.08 3.46 11.46
CA GLU A 24 -8.17 4.84 10.96
C GLU A 24 -8.37 4.88 9.45
N LEU A 25 -7.92 3.83 8.75
CA LEU A 25 -8.16 3.64 7.34
C LEU A 25 -9.58 3.11 7.11
N THR A 26 -10.43 3.86 6.41
CA THR A 26 -11.74 3.33 6.04
C THR A 26 -11.59 2.44 4.81
N LEU A 27 -12.13 1.22 4.86
CA LEU A 27 -12.14 0.32 3.70
C LEU A 27 -12.77 1.00 2.47
N GLN A 28 -13.75 1.88 2.70
CA GLN A 28 -14.42 2.65 1.68
C GLN A 28 -13.47 3.64 0.96
N GLU A 29 -12.53 4.27 1.66
CA GLU A 29 -11.51 5.13 1.03
C GLU A 29 -10.67 4.33 0.03
N VAL A 30 -10.20 3.15 0.43
CA VAL A 30 -9.37 2.28 -0.43
C VAL A 30 -10.15 1.80 -1.63
N GLN A 31 -11.36 1.27 -1.40
CA GLN A 31 -12.24 0.79 -2.47
C GLN A 31 -12.55 1.88 -3.50
N GLN A 32 -12.84 3.10 -3.04
CA GLN A 32 -13.14 4.22 -3.93
C GLN A 32 -11.93 4.62 -4.79
N ASP A 33 -10.72 4.66 -4.22
CA ASP A 33 -9.51 4.99 -4.97
C ASP A 33 -9.11 3.87 -5.96
N VAL A 34 -9.34 2.61 -5.59
CA VAL A 34 -9.16 1.44 -6.48
C VAL A 34 -10.09 1.54 -7.69
N SER A 35 -11.38 1.80 -7.48
CA SER A 35 -12.33 2.00 -8.59
C SER A 35 -11.95 3.18 -9.47
N GLN A 36 -11.51 4.30 -8.89
CA GLN A 36 -11.08 5.47 -9.65
C GLN A 36 -9.82 5.22 -10.48
N SER A 37 -8.89 4.42 -9.95
CA SER A 37 -7.58 4.17 -10.57
C SER A 37 -7.65 3.09 -11.66
N PHE A 38 -8.39 2.00 -11.42
CA PHE A 38 -8.28 0.79 -12.24
C PHE A 38 -9.56 0.38 -12.96
N GLN A 39 -10.76 0.75 -12.50
CA GLN A 39 -12.01 0.25 -13.09
C GLN A 39 -12.13 0.56 -14.58
N LYS A 40 -11.70 1.76 -15.01
CA LYS A 40 -11.76 2.18 -16.41
C LYS A 40 -10.75 1.48 -17.32
N LEU A 41 -9.82 0.72 -16.73
CA LEU A 41 -8.83 -0.04 -17.49
C LEU A 41 -9.44 -1.34 -18.01
N PHE A 42 -10.51 -1.86 -17.40
CA PHE A 42 -11.11 -3.14 -17.77
C PHE A 42 -12.47 -2.94 -18.43
N HIS A 43 -12.70 -3.57 -19.59
CA HIS A 43 -14.04 -3.63 -20.19
C HIS A 43 -14.97 -4.61 -19.45
N SER A 44 -14.41 -5.67 -18.86
CA SER A 44 -15.16 -6.65 -18.08
C SER A 44 -15.31 -6.21 -16.62
N TYR A 45 -16.53 -5.80 -16.24
CA TYR A 45 -16.85 -5.48 -14.85
C TYR A 45 -16.60 -6.67 -13.90
N THR A 46 -16.87 -7.89 -14.37
CA THR A 46 -16.68 -9.12 -13.58
C THR A 46 -15.22 -9.33 -13.22
N VAL A 47 -14.30 -9.17 -14.18
CA VAL A 47 -12.85 -9.34 -13.94
C VAL A 47 -12.35 -8.29 -12.96
N PHE A 48 -12.80 -7.05 -13.13
CA PHE A 48 -12.47 -5.98 -12.21
C PHE A 48 -12.91 -6.30 -10.77
N GLU A 49 -14.19 -6.66 -10.55
CA GLU A 49 -14.68 -6.96 -9.19
C GLU A 49 -14.07 -8.23 -8.59
N SER A 50 -13.86 -9.30 -9.38
CA SER A 50 -13.51 -10.62 -8.83
C SER A 50 -12.02 -10.87 -8.67
N ALA A 51 -11.16 -10.09 -9.33
CA ALA A 51 -9.71 -10.32 -9.33
C ALA A 51 -8.93 -9.05 -9.04
N ILE A 52 -9.25 -7.96 -9.74
CA ILE A 52 -8.44 -6.74 -9.66
C ILE A 52 -8.71 -5.96 -8.39
N GLN A 53 -9.99 -5.81 -8.02
CA GLN A 53 -10.37 -4.96 -6.91
C GLN A 53 -9.85 -5.49 -5.57
N GLU A 54 -9.97 -6.80 -5.33
CA GLU A 54 -9.49 -7.42 -4.09
C GLU A 54 -7.97 -7.30 -3.95
N GLU A 55 -7.23 -7.69 -4.99
CA GLU A 55 -5.76 -7.60 -5.01
C GLU A 55 -5.28 -6.14 -4.85
N ALA A 56 -5.91 -5.19 -5.55
CA ALA A 56 -5.54 -3.78 -5.42
C ALA A 56 -5.75 -3.23 -4.00
N ILE A 57 -6.79 -3.68 -3.30
CA ILE A 57 -7.05 -3.30 -1.90
C ILE A 57 -5.98 -3.90 -0.99
N GLU A 58 -5.66 -5.19 -1.15
CA GLU A 58 -4.64 -5.88 -0.35
C GLU A 58 -3.28 -5.21 -0.49
N GLN A 59 -2.80 -5.04 -1.73
CA GLN A 59 -1.52 -4.38 -2.02
C GLN A 59 -1.49 -2.91 -1.57
N ALA A 60 -2.62 -2.18 -1.67
CA ALA A 60 -2.72 -0.82 -1.14
C ALA A 60 -2.59 -0.77 0.38
N MET A 61 -3.20 -1.74 1.09
CA MET A 61 -3.08 -1.86 2.54
C MET A 61 -1.64 -2.20 2.95
N GLU A 62 -0.95 -3.07 2.20
CA GLU A 62 0.47 -3.38 2.43
C GLU A 62 1.35 -2.15 2.24
N ALA A 63 1.21 -1.43 1.12
CA ALA A 63 1.93 -0.19 0.88
C ALA A 63 1.66 0.86 1.97
N TYR A 64 0.41 0.96 2.43
CA TYR A 64 0.02 1.84 3.54
C TYR A 64 0.70 1.46 4.86
N LEU A 65 0.73 0.17 5.23
CA LEU A 65 1.41 -0.29 6.43
C LEU A 65 2.92 -0.06 6.36
N LEU A 66 3.52 -0.30 5.19
CA LEU A 66 4.94 -0.06 4.93
C LEU A 66 5.32 1.41 5.13
N GLY A 67 4.52 2.33 4.58
CA GLY A 67 4.71 3.76 4.79
C GLY A 67 4.53 4.15 6.25
N ALA A 68 3.55 3.57 6.92
CA ALA A 68 3.34 3.83 8.33
C ALA A 68 4.51 3.33 9.20
N GLU A 69 5.10 2.19 8.87
CA GLU A 69 6.33 1.71 9.51
C GLU A 69 7.47 2.72 9.32
N ALA A 70 7.66 3.21 8.09
CA ALA A 70 8.70 4.16 7.72
C ALA A 70 8.67 5.46 8.55
N SER A 71 7.52 5.86 9.10
CA SER A 71 7.43 7.07 9.94
C SER A 71 8.28 7.04 11.23
N GLN A 72 8.92 5.92 11.57
CA GLN A 72 9.79 5.79 12.73
C GLN A 72 11.12 6.50 12.47
N PHE A 73 11.55 6.49 11.21
CA PHE A 73 12.75 7.18 10.74
C PHE A 73 12.55 8.71 10.76
N ILE A 74 11.35 9.17 10.41
CA ILE A 74 10.96 10.58 10.54
C ILE A 74 11.03 11.02 12.01
N LEU A 75 10.54 10.18 12.93
CA LEU A 75 10.62 10.48 14.35
C LEU A 75 12.03 10.44 14.94
N SER A 76 12.94 9.64 14.36
CA SER A 76 14.35 9.68 14.73
C SER A 76 15.11 10.85 14.12
N GLY A 77 14.46 11.69 13.30
CA GLY A 77 15.02 12.91 12.72
C GLY A 77 15.60 12.74 11.31
N GLU A 78 15.33 11.63 10.62
CA GLU A 78 15.68 11.50 9.20
C GLU A 78 14.78 12.40 8.34
N GLN A 79 15.34 12.94 7.26
CA GLN A 79 14.58 13.76 6.33
C GLN A 79 13.60 12.89 5.53
N LYS A 80 12.45 13.48 5.21
CA LYS A 80 11.37 12.76 4.52
C LYS A 80 11.80 12.21 3.17
N GLU A 81 12.61 12.96 2.44
CA GLU A 81 13.13 12.60 1.12
C GLU A 81 14.05 11.37 1.22
N ASP A 82 14.90 11.30 2.24
CA ASP A 82 15.79 10.15 2.47
C ASP A 82 14.97 8.91 2.82
N VAL A 83 13.95 9.06 3.66
CA VAL A 83 13.04 7.96 4.00
C VAL A 83 12.30 7.47 2.75
N ILE A 84 11.80 8.36 1.89
CA ILE A 84 11.15 7.96 0.63
C ILE A 84 12.13 7.18 -0.26
N SER A 85 13.37 7.64 -0.40
CA SER A 85 14.37 6.98 -1.24
C SER A 85 14.69 5.56 -0.77
N ARG A 86 14.67 5.28 0.55
CA ARG A 86 14.87 3.92 1.09
C ARG A 86 13.84 2.91 0.59
N TYR A 87 12.61 3.35 0.34
CA TYR A 87 11.50 2.50 -0.06
C TYR A 87 11.21 2.54 -1.57
N GLU A 88 12.00 3.29 -2.35
CA GLU A 88 11.77 3.44 -3.78
C GLU A 88 11.85 2.10 -4.52
N VAL A 89 12.83 1.26 -4.19
CA VAL A 89 12.97 -0.08 -4.79
C VAL A 89 11.75 -0.94 -4.47
N GLU A 90 11.33 -0.97 -3.21
CA GLU A 90 10.19 -1.79 -2.78
C GLU A 90 8.87 -1.33 -3.41
N LEU A 91 8.63 -0.02 -3.47
CA LEU A 91 7.46 0.55 -4.15
C LEU A 91 7.47 0.28 -5.64
N ASN A 92 8.63 0.34 -6.29
CA ASN A 92 8.76 0.01 -7.71
C ASN A 92 8.48 -1.48 -7.96
N THR A 93 8.95 -2.37 -7.07
CA THR A 93 8.65 -3.81 -7.15
C THR A 93 7.16 -4.07 -7.02
N ILE A 94 6.50 -3.57 -5.96
CA ILE A 94 5.04 -3.73 -5.77
C ILE A 94 4.27 -3.20 -7.00
N SER A 95 4.69 -2.04 -7.53
CA SER A 95 4.04 -1.43 -8.68
C SER A 95 4.21 -2.22 -9.97
N ALA A 96 5.42 -2.78 -10.19
CA ALA A 96 5.74 -3.60 -11.35
C ALA A 96 5.00 -4.95 -11.30
N ASP A 97 5.05 -5.64 -10.15
CA ASP A 97 4.38 -6.93 -9.95
C ASP A 97 2.87 -6.79 -10.15
N PHE A 98 2.27 -5.73 -9.61
CA PHE A 98 0.85 -5.47 -9.84
C PHE A 98 0.55 -5.07 -11.28
N ALA A 99 1.42 -4.30 -11.95
CA ALA A 99 1.24 -3.99 -13.37
C ALA A 99 1.27 -5.25 -14.25
N ASP A 100 2.17 -6.19 -13.96
CA ASP A 100 2.22 -7.50 -14.64
C ASP A 100 0.96 -8.32 -14.35
N TYR A 101 0.42 -8.25 -13.13
CA TYR A 101 -0.86 -8.87 -12.77
C TYR A 101 -2.04 -8.28 -13.55
N LEU A 102 -2.11 -6.95 -13.66
CA LEU A 102 -3.12 -6.27 -14.49
C LEU A 102 -3.00 -6.71 -15.96
N ASP A 103 -1.77 -6.80 -16.47
CA ASP A 103 -1.50 -7.20 -17.85
C ASP A 103 -1.93 -8.65 -18.14
N TYR A 104 -1.67 -9.57 -17.20
CA TYR A 104 -2.15 -10.95 -17.26
C TYR A 104 -3.68 -11.00 -17.45
N TRP A 105 -4.42 -10.29 -16.61
CA TRP A 105 -5.88 -10.27 -16.71
C TRP A 105 -6.38 -9.57 -17.96
N HIS A 106 -5.66 -8.55 -18.42
CA HIS A 106 -5.94 -7.89 -19.69
C HIS A 106 -5.82 -8.85 -20.86
N HIS A 107 -4.71 -9.59 -20.93
CA HIS A 107 -4.47 -10.59 -21.98
C HIS A 107 -5.45 -11.77 -21.92
N ALA A 108 -5.88 -12.15 -20.72
CA ALA A 108 -6.86 -13.22 -20.53
C ALA A 108 -8.28 -12.82 -20.98
N THR A 109 -8.58 -11.51 -21.05
CA THR A 109 -9.97 -11.02 -21.19
C THR A 109 -10.17 -10.10 -22.39
N GLU A 110 -9.10 -9.55 -22.97
CA GLU A 110 -9.12 -8.60 -24.08
C GLU A 110 -8.07 -8.90 -25.15
N SER A 111 -8.33 -8.47 -26.40
CA SER A 111 -7.49 -8.77 -27.58
C SER A 111 -6.48 -7.67 -27.95
N HIS A 112 -6.38 -6.55 -27.22
CA HIS A 112 -5.57 -5.38 -27.63
C HIS A 112 -4.52 -4.96 -26.58
N SER A 113 -3.27 -4.73 -27.01
CA SER A 113 -2.09 -4.53 -26.14
C SER A 113 -1.80 -3.08 -25.74
N TRP A 114 -2.77 -2.15 -25.82
CA TRP A 114 -2.51 -0.72 -25.63
C TRP A 114 -2.34 -0.30 -24.16
N LEU A 115 -2.58 -1.21 -23.20
CA LEU A 115 -2.63 -0.88 -21.78
C LEU A 115 -1.27 -0.92 -21.06
N ILE A 116 -0.28 -1.64 -21.61
CA ILE A 116 0.98 -2.01 -20.93
C ILE A 116 1.75 -0.79 -20.39
N GLN A 117 2.01 0.22 -21.21
CA GLN A 117 2.79 1.40 -20.76
C GLN A 117 2.03 2.32 -19.78
N ARG A 118 0.69 2.31 -19.82
CA ARG A 118 -0.11 3.17 -18.94
C ARG A 118 -0.36 2.52 -17.58
N ALA A 119 -0.41 1.19 -17.52
CA ALA A 119 -0.61 0.45 -16.28
C ALA A 119 0.50 0.73 -15.26
N GLY A 120 1.78 0.61 -15.65
CA GLY A 120 2.92 0.84 -14.75
C GLY A 120 2.90 2.20 -14.06
N THR A 121 2.72 3.29 -14.81
CA THR A 121 2.64 4.64 -14.23
C THR A 121 1.42 4.84 -13.32
N ILE A 122 0.29 4.17 -13.60
CA ILE A 122 -0.89 4.21 -12.72
C ILE A 122 -0.58 3.48 -11.42
N CYS A 123 -0.01 2.28 -11.49
CA CYS A 123 0.39 1.47 -10.33
C CYS A 123 1.38 2.24 -9.43
N GLU A 124 2.47 2.79 -10.01
CA GLU A 124 3.46 3.59 -9.27
C GLU A 124 2.82 4.73 -8.48
N LYS A 125 1.95 5.50 -9.14
CA LYS A 125 1.25 6.62 -8.49
C LYS A 125 0.28 6.15 -7.41
N PHE A 126 -0.40 5.03 -7.64
CA PHE A 126 -1.37 4.46 -6.73
C PHE A 126 -0.68 3.98 -5.44
N PHE A 127 0.31 3.11 -5.54
CA PHE A 127 0.99 2.57 -4.35
C PHE A 127 1.80 3.63 -3.61
N LYS A 128 2.46 4.55 -4.33
CA LYS A 128 3.14 5.69 -3.69
C LYS A 128 2.17 6.56 -2.89
N ARG A 129 0.94 6.77 -3.38
CA ARG A 129 -0.09 7.54 -2.65
C ARG A 129 -0.47 6.85 -1.34
N TRP A 130 -0.73 5.55 -1.38
CA TRP A 130 -1.08 4.76 -0.18
C TRP A 130 0.07 4.68 0.82
N TRP A 131 1.29 4.49 0.34
CA TRP A 131 2.49 4.56 1.17
C TRP A 131 2.65 5.92 1.85
N MET A 132 2.49 7.02 1.11
CA MET A 132 2.57 8.37 1.66
C MET A 132 1.47 8.64 2.71
N ALA A 133 0.26 8.16 2.48
CA ALA A 133 -0.84 8.25 3.44
C ALA A 133 -0.53 7.46 4.73
N GLY A 134 0.11 6.29 4.57
CA GLY A 134 0.64 5.49 5.66
C GLY A 134 1.65 6.24 6.50
N LEU A 135 2.65 6.83 5.83
CA LEU A 135 3.71 7.61 6.45
C LEU A 135 3.14 8.75 7.31
N GLU A 136 2.23 9.54 6.74
CA GLU A 136 1.64 10.69 7.44
C GLU A 136 0.79 10.26 8.66
N ARG A 137 -0.06 9.24 8.50
CA ARG A 137 -0.88 8.74 9.61
C ARG A 137 -0.02 8.07 10.69
N GLY A 138 1.00 7.32 10.29
CA GLY A 138 2.00 6.73 11.19
C GLY A 138 2.74 7.78 12.01
N GLU A 139 3.21 8.85 11.37
CA GLU A 139 3.90 9.98 12.01
C GLU A 139 2.99 10.63 13.04
N ARG A 140 1.75 10.96 12.65
CA ARG A 140 0.74 11.55 13.54
C ARG A 140 0.47 10.65 14.76
N ARG A 141 0.25 9.35 14.54
CA ARG A 141 -0.03 8.36 15.59
C ARG A 141 1.12 8.26 16.58
N ARG A 142 2.36 8.22 16.09
CA ARG A 142 3.53 8.09 16.95
C ARG A 142 3.83 9.37 17.72
N ARG A 143 3.61 10.55 17.12
CA ARG A 143 3.67 11.84 17.85
C ARG A 143 2.65 11.93 18.99
N LEU A 144 1.42 11.46 18.77
CA LEU A 144 0.39 11.42 19.81
C LEU A 144 0.74 10.50 20.98
N LYS A 145 1.62 9.50 20.80
CA LYS A 145 2.11 8.63 21.88
C LYS A 145 3.28 9.23 22.67
N LEU A 146 3.88 10.33 22.19
CA LEU A 146 5.00 11.02 22.85
C LEU A 146 4.52 12.15 23.79
N HIS A 147 3.23 12.48 23.75
CA HIS A 147 2.55 13.41 24.65
C HIS A 147 1.71 12.66 25.68
#